data_AF-A0A1Q9P6I5-F1
#
_entry.id   AF-A0A1Q9P6I5-F1
#
_cell.length_a   1.000
_cell.length_b   1.000
_cell.length_c   1.000
_cell.angle_alpha   90.00
_cell.angle_beta   90.00
_cell.angle_gamma   90.00
#
_symmetry.space_group_name_H-M   'P 1'
#
loop_
_entity.id
_entity.type
_entity.pdbx_description
1 polymer ?
#
loop_
_entity_poly.entity_id
_entity_poly.type
_entity_poly.pdbx_seq_one_letter_code
_entity_poly.pdbx_strand_id
1 'polypeptide(L)'
;MPAPKELERVGGLFNLASDRSRPFLDRCSETKYLAVRDYSRATRLTVELAKQTLKEANSGLTSHDDCKRYLATLRSAVASGQFDTSIIHTLEKLRSKYLEKVLRPAVRAYLQNDDLKPTEIETLYNDALRIEGLLEVVQFLKKIEPVL
;
A
#
# COMPACT_ATOMS: atom_id res chain seq x y z
N MET A 1 -25.16 -9.48 -12.60
CA MET A 1 -24.09 -10.49 -12.36
C MET A 1 -22.98 -10.19 -13.35
N PRO A 2 -21.70 -10.13 -12.92
CA PRO A 2 -20.60 -9.88 -13.85
C PRO A 2 -20.53 -10.99 -14.90
N ALA A 3 -20.14 -10.64 -16.12
CA ALA A 3 -20.03 -11.59 -17.23
C ALA A 3 -18.87 -12.58 -16.97
N PRO A 4 -18.93 -13.83 -17.44
CA PRO A 4 -17.89 -14.85 -17.18
C PRO A 4 -16.45 -14.38 -17.50
N LYS A 5 -16.28 -13.60 -18.57
CA LYS A 5 -14.99 -13.00 -18.96
C LYS A 5 -14.46 -11.95 -17.98
N GLU A 6 -15.34 -11.20 -17.33
CA GLU A 6 -14.96 -10.22 -16.31
C GLU A 6 -14.43 -10.91 -15.06
N LEU A 7 -15.06 -12.03 -14.66
CA LEU A 7 -14.61 -12.84 -13.51
C LEU A 7 -13.24 -13.47 -13.77
N GLU A 8 -12.99 -13.99 -14.98
CA GLU A 8 -11.68 -14.52 -15.37
C GLU A 8 -10.59 -13.43 -15.35
N ARG A 9 -10.90 -12.22 -15.82
CA ARG A 9 -9.99 -11.07 -15.78
C ARG A 9 -9.66 -10.64 -14.36
N VAL A 10 -10.64 -10.58 -13.47
CA VAL A 10 -10.43 -10.30 -12.05
C VAL A 10 -9.58 -11.39 -11.40
N GLY A 11 -9.85 -12.66 -11.69
CA GLY A 11 -9.06 -13.79 -11.19
C GLY A 11 -7.60 -13.74 -11.65
N GLY A 12 -7.36 -13.42 -12.93
CA GLY A 12 -6.02 -13.25 -13.48
C GLY A 12 -5.25 -12.09 -12.83
N LEU A 13 -5.92 -10.94 -12.63
CA LEU A 13 -5.34 -9.80 -11.92
C LEU A 13 -4.98 -10.13 -10.47
N PHE A 14 -5.85 -10.87 -9.77
CA PHE A 14 -5.62 -11.24 -8.39
C PHE A 14 -4.39 -12.14 -8.24
N ASN A 15 -4.23 -13.13 -9.12
CA ASN A 15 -3.07 -14.02 -9.11
C ASN A 15 -1.76 -13.25 -9.38
N LEU A 16 -1.75 -12.39 -10.41
CA LEU A 16 -0.58 -11.58 -10.76
C LEU A 16 -0.16 -10.62 -9.65
N ALA A 17 -1.13 -9.89 -9.08
CA ALA A 17 -0.87 -8.96 -7.98
C ALA A 17 -0.39 -9.70 -6.71
N SER A 18 -0.95 -10.89 -6.43
CA SER A 18 -0.55 -11.70 -5.28
C SER A 18 0.90 -12.15 -5.37
N ASP A 19 1.35 -12.64 -6.53
CA ASP A 19 2.70 -13.16 -6.70
C ASP A 19 3.78 -12.06 -6.60
N ARG A 20 3.52 -10.87 -7.14
CA ARG A 20 4.48 -9.75 -7.09
C ARG A 20 4.51 -9.00 -5.76
N SER A 21 3.38 -8.90 -5.06
CA SER A 21 3.31 -8.19 -3.77
C SER A 21 3.78 -9.04 -2.59
N ARG A 22 3.80 -10.36 -2.72
CA ARG A 22 4.16 -11.31 -1.66
C ARG A 22 5.45 -10.97 -0.92
N PRO A 23 6.59 -10.67 -1.59
CA PRO A 23 7.82 -10.37 -0.86
C PRO A 23 7.73 -9.11 0.01
N PHE A 24 6.93 -8.13 -0.39
CA PHE A 24 6.71 -6.93 0.42
C PHE A 24 5.84 -7.25 1.65
N LEU A 25 4.74 -7.99 1.44
CA LEU A 25 3.82 -8.39 2.51
C LEU A 25 4.46 -9.34 3.52
N ASP A 26 5.35 -10.22 3.08
CA ASP A 26 6.16 -11.08 3.95
C ASP A 26 7.05 -10.22 4.85
N ARG A 27 7.73 -9.21 4.30
CA ARG A 27 8.54 -8.26 5.10
C ARG A 27 7.70 -7.43 6.06
N CYS A 28 6.48 -7.05 5.70
CA CYS A 28 5.54 -6.41 6.63
C CYS A 28 5.22 -7.35 7.80
N SER A 29 4.92 -8.62 7.52
CA SER A 29 4.64 -9.64 8.54
C SER A 29 5.84 -9.90 9.45
N GLU A 30 7.04 -10.05 8.88
CA GLU A 30 8.29 -10.18 9.64
C GLU A 30 8.56 -8.98 10.54
N THR A 31 8.28 -7.77 10.05
CA THR A 31 8.46 -6.54 10.83
C THR A 31 7.52 -6.50 12.03
N LYS A 32 6.24 -6.92 11.86
CA LYS A 32 5.30 -7.07 12.98
C LYS A 32 5.81 -8.08 14.02
N TYR A 33 6.27 -9.25 13.58
CA TYR A 33 6.83 -10.25 14.48
C TYR A 33 8.09 -9.75 15.21
N LEU A 34 8.99 -9.10 14.48
CA LEU A 34 10.21 -8.53 15.04
C LEU A 34 9.90 -7.50 16.12
N ALA A 35 8.83 -6.73 15.97
CA ALA A 35 8.49 -5.67 16.88
C ALA A 35 8.18 -6.16 18.31
N VAL A 36 7.74 -7.41 18.46
CA VAL A 36 7.53 -8.07 19.75
C VAL A 36 8.87 -8.42 20.44
N ARG A 37 9.95 -8.59 19.66
CA ARG A 37 11.26 -9.03 20.16
C ARG A 37 12.30 -7.91 20.23
N ASP A 38 12.25 -6.98 19.28
CA ASP A 38 13.16 -5.85 19.11
C ASP A 38 12.43 -4.70 18.40
N TYR A 39 11.72 -3.91 19.20
CA TYR A 39 10.95 -2.76 18.73
C TYR A 39 11.82 -1.76 17.97
N SER A 40 13.02 -1.48 18.48
CA SER A 40 13.94 -0.51 17.87
C SER A 40 14.31 -0.88 16.43
N ARG A 41 14.53 -2.17 16.17
CA ARG A 41 14.85 -2.68 14.84
C ARG A 41 13.60 -2.74 13.95
N ALA A 42 12.45 -3.08 14.51
CA ALA A 42 11.19 -3.06 13.76
C ALA A 42 10.81 -1.64 13.29
N THR A 43 11.01 -0.62 14.11
CA THR A 43 10.82 0.78 13.72
C THR A 43 11.74 1.17 12.55
N ARG A 44 13.03 0.78 12.61
CA ARG A 44 13.97 1.00 11.49
C ARG A 44 13.54 0.29 10.21
N LEU A 45 13.08 -0.96 10.30
CA LEU A 45 12.55 -1.67 9.12
C LEU A 45 11.28 -1.04 8.57
N THR A 46 10.44 -0.47 9.43
CA THR A 46 9.23 0.25 9.02
C THR A 46 9.56 1.50 8.22
N VAL A 47 10.62 2.22 8.59
CA VAL A 47 11.16 3.33 7.76
C VAL A 47 11.54 2.83 6.36
N GLU A 48 12.21 1.69 6.26
CA GLU A 48 12.60 1.12 4.96
C GLU A 48 11.40 0.66 4.13
N LEU A 49 10.39 0.04 4.75
CA LEU A 49 9.13 -0.32 4.09
C LEU A 49 8.38 0.92 3.60
N ALA A 50 8.38 2.00 4.38
CA ALA A 50 7.77 3.26 4.00
C ALA A 50 8.52 3.93 2.83
N LYS A 51 9.85 3.94 2.85
CA LYS A 51 10.67 4.40 1.72
C LYS A 51 10.39 3.60 0.45
N GLN A 52 10.28 2.28 0.55
CA GLN A 52 9.96 1.42 -0.59
C GLN A 52 8.57 1.74 -1.16
N THR A 53 7.57 1.87 -0.29
CA THR A 53 6.20 2.29 -0.66
C THR A 53 6.23 3.63 -1.41
N LEU A 54 7.01 4.60 -0.91
CA LEU A 54 7.14 5.94 -1.51
C LEU A 54 7.93 5.97 -2.82
N LYS A 55 8.92 5.08 -3.00
CA LYS A 55 9.76 4.98 -4.20
C LYS A 55 9.02 4.32 -5.36
N GLU A 56 8.20 3.32 -5.05
CA GLU A 56 7.51 2.50 -6.05
C GLU A 56 6.15 3.09 -6.46
N ALA A 57 5.63 4.05 -5.69
CA ALA A 57 4.39 4.81 -5.90
C ALA A 57 4.33 5.71 -7.18
N ASN A 58 5.16 5.47 -8.19
CA ASN A 58 5.37 6.44 -9.27
C ASN A 58 4.33 6.43 -10.40
N SER A 59 3.39 5.48 -10.44
CA SER A 59 2.51 5.32 -11.62
C SER A 59 1.09 5.86 -11.44
N GLY A 60 0.46 5.67 -10.27
CA GLY A 60 -0.92 6.14 -10.01
C GLY A 60 -1.08 7.10 -8.83
N LEU A 61 -0.15 7.09 -7.87
CA LEU A 61 -0.24 7.92 -6.66
C LEU A 61 0.20 9.36 -6.88
N THR A 62 1.00 9.62 -7.92
CA THR A 62 1.56 10.93 -8.27
C THR A 62 0.68 11.73 -9.23
N SER A 63 -0.36 11.14 -9.82
CA SER A 63 -1.23 11.83 -10.78
C SER A 63 -2.36 12.64 -10.12
N HIS A 64 -2.70 12.34 -8.85
CA HIS A 64 -3.73 13.05 -8.10
C HIS A 64 -3.14 13.94 -6.99
N ASP A 65 -3.48 15.23 -6.99
CA ASP A 65 -2.94 16.21 -6.03
C ASP A 65 -3.25 15.87 -4.56
N ASP A 66 -4.40 15.26 -4.29
CA ASP A 66 -4.75 14.74 -2.96
C ASP A 66 -3.75 13.67 -2.50
N CYS A 67 -3.40 12.72 -3.37
CA CYS A 67 -2.44 11.66 -3.06
C CYS A 67 -1.02 12.23 -2.87
N LYS A 68 -0.62 13.22 -3.68
CA LYS A 68 0.67 13.92 -3.52
C LYS A 68 0.82 14.54 -2.13
N ARG A 69 -0.23 15.17 -1.60
CA ARG A 69 -0.18 15.80 -0.28
C ARG A 69 0.06 14.77 0.81
N TYR A 70 -0.68 13.65 0.81
CA TYR A 70 -0.48 12.59 1.79
C TYR A 70 0.88 11.89 1.64
N LEU A 71 1.38 11.72 0.42
CA LEU A 71 2.73 11.21 0.17
C LEU A 71 3.81 12.17 0.70
N ALA A 72 3.61 13.48 0.59
CA ALA A 72 4.54 14.47 1.14
C ALA A 72 4.57 14.42 2.67
N THR A 73 3.41 14.31 3.31
CA THR A 73 3.31 14.10 4.77
C THR A 73 3.99 12.80 5.19
N LEU A 74 3.76 11.71 4.46
CA LEU A 74 4.40 10.43 4.73
C LEU A 74 5.93 10.51 4.58
N ARG A 75 6.44 11.18 3.53
CA ARG A 75 7.89 11.42 3.35
C ARG A 75 8.51 12.17 4.52
N SER A 76 7.86 13.24 4.97
CA SER A 76 8.36 14.03 6.10
C SER A 76 8.43 13.20 7.37
N ALA A 77 7.44 12.35 7.60
CA ALA A 77 7.35 11.55 8.81
C ALA A 77 8.29 10.33 8.78
N VAL A 78 8.53 9.76 7.60
CA VAL A 78 9.58 8.76 7.37
C VAL A 78 10.97 9.35 7.64
N ALA A 79 11.20 10.63 7.28
CA ALA A 79 12.46 11.31 7.54
C ALA A 79 12.68 11.60 9.04
N SER A 80 11.62 11.87 9.80
CA SER A 80 11.70 12.08 11.25
C SER A 80 11.73 10.77 12.05
N GLY A 81 11.40 9.63 11.43
CA GLY A 81 11.36 8.32 12.09
C GLY A 81 10.25 8.18 13.14
N GLN A 82 9.34 9.14 13.22
CA GLN A 82 8.20 9.12 14.13
C GLN A 82 7.06 8.36 13.46
N PHE A 83 6.44 7.41 14.16
CA PHE A 83 5.28 6.65 13.70
C PHE A 83 4.10 6.82 14.64
N ASP A 84 3.52 8.02 14.61
CA ASP A 84 2.43 8.41 15.50
C ASP A 84 1.04 8.19 14.88
N THR A 85 0.01 8.54 15.64
CA THR A 85 -1.39 8.46 15.21
C THR A 85 -1.68 9.35 13.98
N SER A 86 -0.92 10.43 13.78
CA SER A 86 -1.06 11.31 12.62
C SER A 86 -0.67 10.59 11.31
N ILE A 87 0.35 9.74 11.36
CA ILE A 87 0.74 8.92 10.20
C ILE A 87 -0.28 7.84 9.91
N ILE A 88 -0.82 7.17 10.93
CA ILE A 88 -1.88 6.17 10.74
C ILE A 88 -3.04 6.83 9.98
N HIS A 89 -3.49 8.00 10.44
CA HIS A 89 -4.55 8.77 9.78
C HIS A 89 -4.18 9.19 8.34
N THR A 90 -2.91 9.58 8.13
CA THR A 90 -2.40 9.95 6.81
C THR A 90 -2.42 8.76 5.84
N LEU A 91 -2.01 7.58 6.29
CA LEU A 91 -2.03 6.33 5.52
C LEU A 91 -3.46 5.86 5.25
N GLU A 92 -4.37 5.96 6.21
CA GLU A 92 -5.80 5.65 6.03
C GLU A 92 -6.45 6.56 4.98
N LYS A 93 -6.14 7.86 5.01
CA LYS A 93 -6.59 8.82 4.00
C LYS A 93 -5.99 8.54 2.64
N LEU A 94 -4.68 8.28 2.58
CA LEU A 94 -3.98 7.93 1.34
C LEU A 94 -4.62 6.69 0.70
N ARG A 95 -4.80 5.61 1.47
CA ARG A 95 -5.48 4.39 1.05
C ARG A 95 -6.86 4.69 0.49
N SER A 96 -7.69 5.37 1.27
CA SER A 96 -9.09 5.63 0.91
C SER A 96 -9.19 6.42 -0.39
N LYS A 97 -8.38 7.48 -0.53
CA LYS A 97 -8.35 8.31 -1.73
C LYS A 97 -7.78 7.57 -2.93
N TYR A 98 -6.73 6.79 -2.74
CA TYR A 98 -6.13 5.98 -3.80
C TYR A 98 -7.13 4.95 -4.34
N LEU A 99 -7.81 4.22 -3.46
CA LEU A 99 -8.84 3.26 -3.85
C LEU A 99 -10.00 3.94 -4.58
N GLU A 100 -10.46 5.09 -4.09
CA GLU A 100 -11.61 5.80 -4.65
C GLU A 100 -11.31 6.45 -6.00
N LYS A 101 -10.16 7.13 -6.11
CA LYS A 101 -9.85 8.02 -7.25
C LYS A 101 -8.95 7.37 -8.31
N VAL A 102 -8.20 6.33 -7.95
CA VAL A 102 -7.23 5.69 -8.85
C VAL A 102 -7.63 4.25 -9.16
N LEU A 103 -7.65 3.38 -8.14
CA LEU A 103 -7.81 1.94 -8.38
C LEU A 103 -9.22 1.59 -8.89
N ARG A 104 -10.29 2.06 -8.23
CA ARG A 104 -11.66 1.73 -8.65
C ARG A 104 -11.98 2.21 -10.07
N PRO A 105 -11.66 3.46 -10.48
CA PRO A 105 -11.87 3.89 -11.87
C PRO A 105 -11.06 3.07 -12.87
N ALA A 106 -9.78 2.78 -12.58
CA ALA A 106 -8.92 2.02 -13.48
C ALA A 106 -9.43 0.58 -13.67
N VAL A 107 -9.84 -0.08 -12.58
CA VAL A 107 -10.45 -1.42 -12.65
C VAL A 107 -11.74 -1.42 -13.46
N ARG A 108 -12.62 -0.41 -13.25
CA ARG A 108 -13.84 -0.29 -14.07
C ARG A 108 -13.51 -0.13 -15.55
N ALA A 109 -12.54 0.71 -15.89
CA ALA A 109 -12.11 0.90 -17.26
C ALA A 109 -11.52 -0.39 -17.86
N TYR A 110 -10.73 -1.15 -17.12
CA TYR A 110 -10.15 -2.42 -17.55
C TYR A 110 -11.20 -3.53 -17.76
N LEU A 111 -12.25 -3.55 -16.94
CA LEU A 111 -13.35 -4.50 -17.12
C LEU A 111 -14.23 -4.14 -18.33
N GLN A 112 -14.32 -2.86 -18.68
CA GLN A 112 -15.18 -2.35 -19.76
C GLN A 112 -14.46 -2.23 -21.12
N ASN A 113 -13.14 -2.07 -21.14
CA ASN A 113 -12.35 -1.88 -22.35
C ASN A 113 -11.23 -2.93 -22.47
N ASP A 114 -11.12 -3.54 -23.64
CA ASP A 114 -10.09 -4.55 -23.96
C ASP A 114 -8.67 -3.97 -24.14
N ASP A 115 -8.53 -2.65 -24.22
CA ASP A 115 -7.28 -1.98 -24.58
C ASP A 115 -6.34 -1.66 -23.40
N LEU A 116 -6.81 -1.77 -22.14
CA LEU A 116 -5.96 -1.53 -20.97
C LEU A 116 -5.03 -2.73 -20.73
N LYS A 117 -3.72 -2.45 -20.69
CA LYS A 117 -2.72 -3.51 -20.48
C LYS A 117 -2.84 -4.06 -19.06
N PRO A 118 -2.91 -5.39 -18.87
CA PRO A 118 -2.99 -6.01 -17.53
C PRO A 118 -1.90 -5.54 -16.56
N THR A 119 -0.71 -5.25 -17.07
CA THR A 119 0.45 -4.76 -16.30
C THR A 119 0.23 -3.40 -15.63
N GLU A 120 -0.59 -2.53 -16.22
CA GLU A 120 -0.87 -1.19 -15.67
C GLU A 120 -1.78 -1.31 -14.44
N ILE A 121 -2.85 -2.10 -14.55
CA ILE A 121 -3.76 -2.38 -13.42
C ILE A 121 -3.05 -3.14 -12.30
N GLU A 122 -2.21 -4.12 -12.66
CA GLU A 122 -1.38 -4.85 -11.70
C GLU A 122 -0.51 -3.90 -10.86
N THR A 123 0.10 -2.90 -11.50
CA THR A 123 0.92 -1.90 -10.79
C THR A 123 0.09 -1.11 -9.79
N LEU A 124 -1.14 -0.73 -10.17
CA LEU A 124 -2.04 -0.01 -9.27
C LEU A 124 -2.49 -0.87 -8.07
N TYR A 125 -2.73 -2.16 -8.29
CA TYR A 125 -3.02 -3.09 -7.20
C TYR A 125 -1.84 -3.25 -6.25
N ASN A 126 -0.62 -3.37 -6.79
CA ASN A 126 0.58 -3.48 -5.98
C ASN A 126 0.79 -2.24 -5.09
N ASP A 127 0.52 -1.05 -5.62
CA ASP A 127 0.57 0.19 -4.85
C ASP A 127 -0.46 0.21 -3.72
N ALA A 128 -1.70 -0.25 -3.97
CA ALA A 128 -2.71 -0.39 -2.92
C ALA A 128 -2.29 -1.36 -1.82
N LEU A 129 -1.75 -2.53 -2.19
CA LEU A 129 -1.28 -3.55 -1.24
C LEU A 129 -0.11 -3.05 -0.38
N ARG A 130 0.80 -2.27 -0.96
CA ARG A 130 1.91 -1.66 -0.20
C ARG A 130 1.41 -0.66 0.84
N ILE A 131 0.44 0.18 0.46
CA ILE A 131 -0.18 1.14 1.39
C ILE A 131 -0.86 0.39 2.54
N GLU A 132 -1.61 -0.67 2.25
CA GLU A 132 -2.29 -1.48 3.27
C GLU A 132 -1.28 -2.18 4.19
N GLY A 133 -0.28 -2.86 3.62
CA GLY A 133 0.74 -3.58 4.39
C GLY A 133 1.54 -2.64 5.31
N LEU A 134 1.88 -1.43 4.83
CA LEU A 134 2.53 -0.42 5.66
C LEU A 134 1.62 0.09 6.77
N LEU A 135 0.35 0.37 6.46
CA LEU A 135 -0.63 0.81 7.45
C LEU A 135 -0.78 -0.21 8.57
N GLU A 136 -0.89 -1.50 8.25
CA GLU A 136 -0.98 -2.57 9.25
C GLU A 136 0.25 -2.62 10.16
N VAL A 137 1.46 -2.49 9.60
CA VAL A 137 2.71 -2.48 10.38
C VAL A 137 2.72 -1.32 11.36
N VAL A 138 2.42 -0.10 10.89
CA VAL A 138 2.40 1.10 11.74
C VAL A 138 1.34 0.99 12.83
N GLN A 139 0.14 0.52 12.50
CA GLN A 139 -0.93 0.28 13.48
C GLN A 139 -0.51 -0.78 14.51
N PHE A 140 0.18 -1.84 14.08
CA PHE A 140 0.68 -2.88 14.98
C PHE A 140 1.74 -2.33 15.94
N LEU A 141 2.75 -1.62 15.42
CA LEU A 141 3.77 -0.96 16.24
C LEU A 141 3.14 -0.06 17.31
N LYS A 142 2.15 0.73 16.92
CA LYS A 142 1.49 1.64 17.84
C LYS A 142 0.72 0.91 18.96
N LYS A 143 0.16 -0.27 18.66
CA LYS A 143 -0.58 -1.07 19.64
C LYS A 143 0.34 -1.75 20.66
N ILE A 144 1.55 -2.12 20.26
CA ILE A 144 2.49 -2.83 21.16
C ILE A 144 3.41 -1.88 21.93
N GLU A 145 3.61 -0.65 21.46
CA GLU A 145 4.43 0.38 22.11
C GLU A 145 4.15 0.55 23.62
N PRO A 146 2.90 0.50 24.11
CA PRO A 146 2.62 0.63 25.55
C PRO A 146 2.99 -0.61 26.39
N VAL A 147 3.34 -1.74 25.77
CA VAL A 147 3.58 -3.04 26.42
C VAL A 147 5.07 -3.35 26.55
N LEU A 148 5.93 -2.53 25.95
CA LEU A 148 7.39 -2.68 25.88
C LEU A 148 8.10 -1.59 26.68
#